data_AF-A0A382K7T3-F1
#
_entry.id   AF-A0A382K7T3-F1
#
_cell.length_a   1.000
_cell.length_b   1.000
_cell.length_c   1.000
_cell.angle_alpha   90.00
_cell.angle_beta   90.00
_cell.angle_gamma   90.00
#
_symmetry.space_group_name_H-M   'P 1'
#
loop_
_entity.id
_entity.type
_entity.pdbx_description
1 polymer ?
#
loop_
_entity_poly.entity_id
_entity_poly.type
_entity_poly.pdbx_seq_one_letter_code
_entity_poly.pdbx_strand_id
1 'polypeptide(L)'
;MNLIRHTDSGFSVKLNKIIAASSLFDPGIEQQALEIIRAVQQRGDKAILHYTEKLDGAKLTPEKLSVNLAELAGALRATDARTRKAIRLAKLNIAFFAKQSLRKNWQA
;
A
#
# COMPACT_ATOMS: atom_id res chain seq x y z
N MET A 1 -4.75 13.87 23.62
CA MET A 1 -4.66 14.82 22.49
C MET A 1 -3.41 15.65 22.68
N ASN A 2 -2.47 15.66 21.73
CA ASN A 2 -1.30 16.56 21.79
C ASN A 2 -1.73 17.96 21.35
N LEU A 3 -1.76 18.92 22.28
CA LEU A 3 -2.10 20.33 22.01
C LEU A 3 -0.83 21.17 22.00
N ILE A 4 -0.59 21.91 20.91
CA ILE A 4 0.46 22.93 20.82
C ILE A 4 -0.17 24.29 20.53
N ARG A 5 0.39 25.36 21.08
CA ARG A 5 -0.01 26.74 20.77
C ARG A 5 1.18 27.46 20.18
N HIS A 6 0.96 28.23 19.11
CA HIS A 6 2.02 29.00 18.45
C HIS A 6 2.64 30.08 19.35
N THR A 7 1.93 30.46 20.42
CA THR A 7 2.38 31.45 21.41
C THR A 7 3.20 30.85 22.56
N ASP A 8 3.29 29.52 22.67
CA ASP A 8 4.13 28.90 23.70
C ASP A 8 5.61 29.22 23.43
N SER A 9 6.37 29.56 24.47
CA SER A 9 7.82 29.77 24.38
C SER A 9 8.58 28.55 23.82
N GLY A 10 8.00 27.35 23.95
CA GLY A 10 8.51 26.10 23.40
C GLY A 10 7.84 25.64 22.09
N PHE A 11 7.10 26.50 21.39
CA PHE A 11 6.31 26.11 20.20
C PHE A 11 7.16 25.39 19.15
N SER A 12 8.28 25.96 18.72
CA SER A 12 9.13 25.38 17.66
C SER A 12 9.64 23.99 18.03
N VAL A 13 10.02 23.78 19.30
CA VAL A 13 10.49 22.48 19.80
C VAL A 13 9.35 21.45 19.81
N LYS A 14 8.18 21.84 20.31
CA LYS A 14 7.00 20.97 20.34
C LYS A 14 6.50 20.63 18.93
N LEU A 15 6.50 21.61 18.01
CA LEU A 15 6.15 21.42 16.61
C LEU A 15 7.14 20.45 15.97
N ASN A 16 8.44 20.69 16.08
CA ASN A 16 9.48 19.82 15.56
C ASN A 16 9.35 18.38 16.07
N LYS A 17 8.93 18.18 17.31
CA LYS A 17 8.68 16.84 17.86
C LYS A 17 7.47 16.15 17.20
N ILE A 18 6.44 16.89 16.80
CA ILE A 18 5.22 16.36 16.17
C ILE A 18 5.41 16.13 14.68
N ILE A 19 6.11 17.04 14.01
CA ILE A 19 6.43 16.94 12.58
C ILE A 19 7.72 16.16 12.32
N ALA A 20 8.43 15.73 13.38
CA ALA A 20 9.60 14.90 13.27
C ALA A 20 9.30 13.74 12.34
N ALA A 21 10.29 13.40 11.50
CA ALA A 21 10.23 12.27 10.60
C ALA A 21 9.64 11.07 11.32
N SER A 22 8.57 10.52 10.75
CA SER A 22 7.98 9.31 11.29
C SER A 22 8.99 8.16 11.17
N SER A 23 8.69 7.01 11.78
CA SER A 23 9.49 5.78 11.70
C SER A 23 9.87 5.32 10.26
N LEU A 24 9.38 6.00 9.22
CA LEU A 24 9.70 5.80 7.81
C LEU A 24 11.19 5.82 7.46
N PHE A 25 12.07 6.38 8.30
CA PHE A 25 13.53 6.42 8.07
C PHE A 25 14.33 5.65 9.12
N ASP A 26 13.70 4.67 9.77
CA ASP A 26 14.40 3.78 10.69
C ASP A 26 15.44 2.93 9.92
N PRO A 27 16.74 3.01 10.25
CA PRO A 27 17.79 2.26 9.55
C PRO A 27 17.62 0.73 9.64
N GLY A 28 16.97 0.23 10.69
CA GLY A 28 16.65 -1.18 10.86
C GLY A 28 15.58 -1.64 9.87
N ILE A 29 14.55 -0.83 9.63
CA ILE A 29 13.53 -1.09 8.61
C ILE A 29 14.16 -1.09 7.21
N GLU A 30 15.02 -0.11 6.92
CA GLU A 30 15.74 -0.05 5.63
C GLU A 30 16.59 -1.29 5.40
N GLN A 31 17.39 -1.69 6.40
CA GLN A 31 18.25 -2.87 6.32
C GLN A 31 17.43 -4.15 6.09
N GLN A 32 16.31 -4.34 6.80
CA GLN A 32 15.42 -5.48 6.61
C GLN A 32 14.80 -5.51 5.20
N ALA A 33 14.37 -4.36 4.68
CA ALA A 33 13.84 -4.26 3.33
C ALA A 33 14.89 -4.64 2.28
N LEU A 34 16.14 -4.17 2.43
CA LEU A 34 17.25 -4.52 1.53
C LEU A 34 17.57 -6.02 1.57
N GLU A 35 17.49 -6.66 2.74
CA GLU A 35 17.66 -8.11 2.86
C GLU A 35 16.57 -8.90 2.13
N ILE A 36 15.31 -8.47 2.23
CA ILE A 36 14.19 -9.08 1.49
C ILE A 36 14.41 -8.92 -0.02
N ILE A 37 14.75 -7.71 -0.48
CA ILE A 37 14.99 -7.43 -1.91
C ILE A 37 16.11 -8.32 -2.45
N ARG A 38 17.26 -8.40 -1.76
CA ARG A 38 18.38 -9.26 -2.16
C ARG A 38 18.00 -10.73 -2.18
N ALA A 39 17.24 -11.19 -1.19
CA ALA A 39 16.76 -12.56 -1.13
C ALA A 39 15.84 -12.90 -2.30
N VAL A 40 14.91 -12.01 -2.67
CA VAL A 40 14.03 -12.18 -3.83
C VAL A 40 14.84 -12.16 -5.13
N GLN A 41 15.80 -11.25 -5.27
CA GLN A 41 16.68 -11.20 -6.43
C GLN A 41 17.46 -12.51 -6.64
N GLN A 42 17.96 -13.11 -5.55
CA GLN A 42 18.79 -14.33 -5.62
C GLN A 42 17.96 -15.62 -5.73
N ARG A 43 16.78 -15.70 -5.09
CA ARG A 43 16.02 -16.95 -4.93
C ARG A 43 14.64 -16.95 -5.60
N GLY A 44 14.22 -15.83 -6.19
CA GLY A 44 12.93 -15.69 -6.87
C GLY A 44 11.74 -16.08 -5.99
N ASP A 45 10.79 -16.83 -6.56
CA ASP A 45 9.55 -17.24 -5.91
C ASP A 45 9.76 -17.99 -4.60
N LYS A 46 10.88 -18.70 -4.42
CA LYS A 46 11.19 -19.36 -3.14
C LYS A 46 11.33 -18.35 -2.00
N ALA A 47 11.93 -17.19 -2.26
CA ALA A 47 12.02 -16.12 -1.27
C ALA A 47 10.67 -15.41 -1.08
N ILE A 48 9.90 -15.22 -2.16
CA ILE A 48 8.54 -14.65 -2.07
C ILE A 48 7.68 -15.52 -1.15
N LEU A 49 7.57 -16.82 -1.43
CA LEU A 49 6.78 -17.76 -0.62
C LEU A 49 7.22 -17.79 0.84
N HIS A 50 8.53 -17.77 1.10
CA HIS A 50 9.07 -17.72 2.46
C HIS A 50 8.63 -16.45 3.20
N TYR A 51 8.72 -15.28 2.58
CA TYR A 51 8.33 -14.03 3.23
C TYR A 51 6.81 -13.86 3.32
N THR A 52 6.04 -14.36 2.36
CA THR A 52 4.58 -14.41 2.45
C THR A 52 4.12 -15.26 3.64
N GLU A 53 4.70 -16.44 3.85
CA GLU A 53 4.38 -17.24 5.05
C GLU A 53 4.83 -16.55 6.34
N LYS A 54 6.02 -15.95 6.34
CA LYS A 54 6.60 -15.29 7.52
C LYS A 54 5.87 -14.01 7.95
N LEU A 55 5.46 -13.18 6.99
CA LEU A 55 4.92 -11.84 7.25
C LEU A 55 3.39 -11.81 7.21
N ASP A 56 2.78 -12.55 6.27
CA ASP A 56 1.33 -12.57 6.08
C ASP A 56 0.65 -13.80 6.72
N GLY A 57 1.43 -14.79 7.14
CA GLY A 57 0.93 -16.07 7.65
C GLY A 57 0.32 -16.97 6.58
N ALA A 58 0.44 -16.61 5.30
CA ALA A 58 -0.18 -17.31 4.19
C ALA A 58 0.78 -18.32 3.56
N LYS A 59 0.41 -19.61 3.61
CA LYS A 59 1.16 -20.68 2.97
C LYS A 59 0.65 -20.94 1.56
N LEU A 60 1.43 -20.53 0.57
CA LEU A 60 1.08 -20.62 -0.86
C LEU A 60 1.98 -21.60 -1.62
N THR A 61 1.56 -21.95 -2.83
CA THR A 61 2.41 -22.59 -3.84
C THR A 61 2.67 -21.57 -4.97
N PRO A 62 3.70 -21.75 -5.82
CA PRO A 62 3.99 -20.81 -6.91
C PRO A 62 2.77 -20.49 -7.78
N GLU A 63 1.93 -21.49 -8.06
CA GLU A 63 0.73 -21.35 -8.91
C GLU A 63 -0.36 -20.49 -8.26
N LYS A 64 -0.31 -20.33 -6.93
CA LYS A 64 -1.27 -19.55 -6.13
C LYS A 64 -0.78 -18.13 -5.81
N LEU A 65 0.40 -17.74 -6.32
CA LEU A 65 0.87 -16.35 -6.19
C LEU A 65 -0.02 -15.36 -6.95
N SER A 66 -0.67 -15.82 -8.03
CA SER A 66 -1.60 -15.02 -8.81
C SER A 66 -3.05 -15.42 -8.54
N VAL A 67 -3.91 -14.42 -8.35
CA VAL A 67 -5.37 -14.64 -8.22
C VAL A 67 -5.95 -14.88 -9.61
N ASN A 68 -6.66 -15.99 -9.77
CA ASN A 68 -7.20 -16.37 -11.09
C ASN A 68 -8.57 -15.71 -11.38
N LEU A 69 -8.96 -15.74 -12.66
CA LEU A 69 -10.23 -15.13 -13.11
C LEU A 69 -11.47 -15.76 -12.46
N ALA A 70 -11.43 -17.05 -12.13
CA ALA A 70 -12.54 -17.74 -11.50
C ALA A 70 -12.74 -17.26 -10.05
N GLU A 71 -11.66 -17.04 -9.30
CA GLU A 71 -11.68 -16.45 -7.96
C GLU A 71 -12.21 -15.03 -7.99
N LEU A 72 -11.76 -14.20 -8.93
CA LEU A 72 -12.27 -12.84 -9.11
C LEU A 72 -13.77 -12.81 -9.43
N ALA A 73 -14.23 -13.69 -10.33
CA ALA A 73 -15.64 -13.82 -10.67
C ALA A 73 -16.47 -14.32 -9.48
N GLY A 74 -15.92 -15.24 -8.69
CA GLY A 74 -16.50 -15.71 -7.43
C GLY A 74 -16.68 -14.59 -6.42
N ALA A 75 -15.63 -13.81 -6.16
CA ALA A 75 -15.66 -12.67 -5.25
C ALA A 75 -16.69 -11.61 -5.69
N LEU A 76 -16.77 -11.32 -6.99
CA LEU A 76 -17.76 -10.39 -7.53
C LEU A 76 -19.21 -10.86 -7.28
N ARG A 77 -19.47 -12.17 -7.44
CA ARG A 77 -20.78 -12.76 -7.15
C ARG A 77 -21.12 -12.70 -5.66
N ALA A 78 -20.13 -13.00 -4.79
CA ALA A 78 -20.28 -13.02 -3.34
C ALA A 78 -20.47 -11.63 -2.72
N THR A 79 -20.01 -10.56 -3.38
CA THR A 79 -20.14 -9.18 -2.89
C THR A 79 -21.59 -8.69 -3.01
N ASP A 80 -22.16 -8.07 -1.98
CA ASP A 80 -23.55 -7.60 -2.02
C ASP A 80 -23.79 -6.43 -3.01
N ALA A 81 -25.05 -6.19 -3.36
CA ALA A 81 -25.41 -5.19 -4.37
C ALA A 81 -25.07 -3.75 -3.95
N ARG A 82 -25.20 -3.41 -2.66
CA ARG A 82 -24.92 -2.07 -2.16
C ARG A 82 -23.43 -1.78 -2.24
N THR A 83 -22.60 -2.71 -1.77
CA THR A 83 -21.14 -2.61 -1.84
C THR A 83 -20.67 -2.52 -3.29
N ARG A 84 -21.19 -3.37 -4.20
CA ARG A 84 -20.86 -3.27 -5.63
C ARG A 84 -21.24 -1.92 -6.24
N LYS A 85 -22.38 -1.35 -5.87
CA LYS A 85 -22.79 -0.02 -6.34
C LYS A 85 -21.82 1.07 -5.87
N ALA A 86 -21.41 1.01 -4.60
CA ALA A 86 -20.44 1.95 -4.03
C ALA A 86 -19.07 1.86 -4.73
N ILE A 87 -18.54 0.64 -4.95
CA ILE A 87 -17.27 0.42 -5.65
C ILE A 87 -17.34 0.96 -7.09
N ARG A 88 -18.44 0.71 -7.81
CA ARG A 88 -18.62 1.24 -9.17
C ARG A 88 -18.65 2.76 -9.21
N LEU A 89 -19.33 3.40 -8.26
CA LEU A 89 -19.35 4.86 -8.15
C LEU A 89 -17.95 5.42 -7.87
N ALA A 90 -17.22 4.84 -6.90
CA ALA A 90 -15.85 5.23 -6.60
C ALA A 90 -14.93 5.10 -7.83
N LYS A 91 -15.03 3.98 -8.56
CA LYS A 91 -14.29 3.75 -9.81
C LYS A 91 -14.58 4.84 -10.84
N LEU A 92 -15.85 5.20 -11.04
CA LEU A 92 -16.24 6.24 -12.00
C LEU A 92 -15.65 7.60 -11.63
N ASN A 93 -15.72 7.98 -10.36
CA ASN A 93 -15.19 9.26 -9.88
C ASN A 93 -13.66 9.34 -10.02
N ILE A 94 -12.95 8.26 -9.64
CA ILE A 94 -11.48 8.18 -9.79
C ILE A 94 -11.10 8.27 -11.26
N ALA A 95 -11.75 7.51 -12.14
CA ALA A 95 -11.44 7.50 -13.57
C ALA A 95 -11.71 8.86 -14.23
N PHE A 96 -12.82 9.51 -13.86
CA PHE A 96 -13.15 10.85 -14.34
C PHE A 96 -12.08 11.87 -13.96
N PHE A 97 -11.69 11.92 -12.68
CA PHE A 97 -10.64 12.82 -12.20
C PHE A 97 -9.27 12.52 -12.83
N ALA A 98 -8.89 11.25 -12.92
CA ALA A 98 -7.62 10.83 -13.51
C ALA A 98 -7.54 11.24 -15.00
N LYS A 99 -8.63 11.08 -15.76
CA LYS A 99 -8.70 11.50 -17.17
C LYS A 99 -8.51 13.01 -17.33
N GLN A 100 -9.07 13.82 -16.42
CA GLN A 100 -8.87 15.28 -16.42
C GLN A 100 -7.47 15.69 -16.00
N SER A 101 -6.79 14.85 -15.21
CA SER A 101 -5.44 15.09 -14.69
C SER A 101 -4.34 14.67 -15.65
N LEU A 102 -4.67 14.11 -16.82
CA LEU A 102 -3.70 13.79 -17.86
C LEU A 102 -2.99 15.07 -18.32
N ARG A 103 -1.65 15.03 -18.31
CA ARG A 103 -0.84 16.15 -18.80
C ARG A 103 -1.17 16.38 -20.29
N LYS A 104 -1.44 17.64 -20.66
CA LYS A 104 -1.64 18.00 -22.06
C LYS A 104 -0.29 17.84 -22.79
N ASN A 105 -0.30 17.12 -23.92
CA ASN A 105 0.82 16.80 -24.83
C ASN A 105 1.66 15.55 -24.51
N TRP A 106 1.03 14.46 -24.07
CA TRP A 106 1.45 13.13 -24.50
C TRP A 106 0.36 12.60 -25.45
N GLN A 107 0.70 12.32 -26.70
CA GLN A 107 -0.23 11.71 -27.66
C GLN A 107 -0.35 10.22 -27.33
N ALA A 108 -1.58 9.71 -27.33
CA ALA A 108 -1.89 8.29 -27.24
C ALA A 108 -1.53 7.58 -28.54
#